data_AF-A0A5N9CL81-F1
#
_entry.id   AF-A0A5N9CL81-F1
#
_cell.length_a   1.000
_cell.length_b   1.000
_cell.length_c   1.000
_cell.angle_alpha   90.00
_cell.angle_beta   90.00
_cell.angle_gamma   90.00
#
_symmetry.space_group_name_H-M   'P 1'
#
loop_
_entity.id
_entity.type
_entity.pdbx_description
1 polymer ?
#
loop_
_entity_poly.entity_id
_entity_poly.type
_entity_poly.pdbx_seq_one_letter_code
_entity_poly.pdbx_strand_id
1 'polypeptide(L)'
;MTISALISIDMEGISGIVDTDQTNRYRGQDYQHMRNIMTLEGNAAIEGCFEGGADRVLIADSHGSFRNLLPDLIDPRAELITGAPRPLCMMEGADQNIDIALCIGYHNRPGEPGVLSHTIRGSSVIQNIFINNIPASEF
;
A
#
# COMPACT_ATOMS: atom_id res chain seq x y z
N MET A 1 -12.66 -23.76 7.18
CA MET A 1 -11.89 -23.15 6.08
C MET A 1 -11.08 -22.05 6.73
N THR A 2 -9.79 -21.96 6.44
CA THR A 2 -8.95 -20.84 6.90
C THR A 2 -9.14 -19.66 5.97
N ILE A 3 -9.40 -18.47 6.52
CA ILE A 3 -9.58 -17.23 5.75
C ILE A 3 -8.25 -16.47 5.73
N SER A 4 -7.81 -16.07 4.55
CA SER A 4 -6.57 -15.33 4.33
C SER A 4 -6.83 -13.96 3.71
N ALA A 5 -6.20 -12.93 4.28
CA ALA A 5 -6.30 -11.55 3.81
C ALA A 5 -4.93 -11.02 3.36
N LEU A 6 -4.91 -10.29 2.25
CA LEU A 6 -3.79 -9.47 1.80
C LEU A 6 -4.17 -8.00 1.93
N ILE A 7 -3.35 -7.24 2.64
CA ILE A 7 -3.41 -5.79 2.67
C ILE A 7 -2.31 -5.27 1.77
N SER A 8 -2.66 -4.68 0.64
CA SER A 8 -1.74 -3.83 -0.11
C SER A 8 -1.87 -2.41 0.43
N ILE A 9 -0.79 -1.85 0.98
CA ILE A 9 -0.83 -0.52 1.58
C ILE A 9 0.10 0.46 0.85
N ASP A 10 -0.48 1.52 0.33
CA ASP A 10 0.22 2.63 -0.30
C ASP A 10 0.25 3.86 0.64
N MET A 11 1.03 4.89 0.31
CA MET A 11 1.32 5.97 1.25
C MET A 11 0.51 7.24 0.99
N GLU A 12 0.32 7.63 -0.27
CA GLU A 12 -0.26 8.92 -0.66
C GLU A 12 -1.68 9.17 -0.13
N GLY A 13 -2.46 8.11 0.04
CA GLY A 13 -3.82 8.15 0.59
C GLY A 13 -3.90 7.89 2.09
N ILE A 14 -2.77 7.70 2.79
CA ILE A 14 -2.76 7.54 4.25
C ILE A 14 -3.29 8.81 4.92
N SER A 15 -4.08 8.63 5.98
CA SER A 15 -4.68 9.73 6.72
C SER A 15 -3.63 10.77 7.14
N GLY A 16 -3.86 12.03 6.77
CA GLY A 16 -2.99 13.16 7.10
C GLY A 16 -1.95 13.52 6.04
N ILE A 17 -1.82 12.72 4.96
CA ILE A 17 -1.00 13.10 3.81
C ILE A 17 -1.75 14.09 2.93
N VAL A 18 -1.06 15.18 2.60
CA VAL A 18 -1.54 16.30 1.78
C VAL A 18 -0.47 16.81 0.80
N ASP A 19 0.81 16.48 1.01
CA ASP A 19 1.93 16.93 0.19
C ASP A 19 2.97 15.82 -0.08
N THR A 20 3.70 15.94 -1.18
CA THR A 20 4.79 15.04 -1.57
C THR A 20 5.94 14.98 -0.57
N ASP A 21 6.17 16.01 0.25
CA ASP A 21 7.19 15.99 1.30
C ASP A 21 6.93 14.83 2.29
N GLN A 22 5.67 14.51 2.53
CA GLN A 22 5.26 13.46 3.45
C GLN A 22 5.49 12.04 2.91
N THR A 23 5.58 11.86 1.59
CA THR A 23 5.79 10.53 0.95
C THR A 23 7.21 10.35 0.41
N ASN A 24 8.03 11.39 0.38
CA ASN A 24 9.34 11.33 -0.25
C ASN A 24 10.45 10.83 0.67
N ARG A 25 10.85 9.56 0.52
CA ARG A 25 11.95 8.95 1.29
C ARG A 25 13.33 9.61 1.22
N TYR A 26 13.61 10.42 0.19
CA TYR A 26 14.94 10.99 -0.03
C TYR A 26 15.05 12.44 0.42
N ARG A 27 13.95 13.19 0.35
CA ARG A 27 13.94 14.65 0.56
C ARG A 27 12.87 15.12 1.54
N GLY A 28 11.91 14.26 1.85
CA GLY A 28 10.78 14.54 2.71
C GLY A 28 11.21 14.76 4.16
N GLN A 29 10.91 15.93 4.70
CA GLN A 29 11.17 16.23 6.11
C GLN A 29 10.15 15.54 7.01
N ASP A 30 8.90 15.44 6.55
CA ASP A 30 7.80 14.80 7.28
C ASP A 30 7.68 13.29 7.03
N TYR A 31 8.48 12.75 6.10
CA TYR A 31 8.39 11.35 5.68
C TYR A 31 8.53 10.35 6.84
N GLN A 32 9.48 10.53 7.76
CA GLN A 32 9.64 9.59 8.89
C GLN A 32 8.45 9.62 9.84
N HIS A 33 7.85 10.78 10.05
CA HIS A 33 6.63 10.89 10.85
C HIS A 33 5.47 10.15 10.17
N MET A 34 5.33 10.31 8.86
CA MET A 34 4.24 9.70 8.10
C MET A 34 4.41 8.19 7.90
N ARG A 35 5.64 7.66 7.91
CA ARG A 35 5.87 6.20 8.02
C ARG A 35 5.31 5.60 9.30
N ASN A 36 5.42 6.31 10.42
CA ASN A 36 4.82 5.86 11.68
C ASN A 36 3.30 5.83 11.55
N ILE A 37 2.69 6.87 11.00
CA ILE A 37 1.23 6.93 10.78
C ILE A 37 0.77 5.83 9.81
N MET A 38 1.46 5.64 8.68
CA MET A 38 1.19 4.55 7.73
C MET A 38 1.26 3.18 8.41
N THR A 39 2.23 2.97 9.31
CA THR A 39 2.35 1.71 10.07
C THR A 39 1.18 1.53 11.04
N LEU A 40 0.74 2.60 11.71
CA LEU A 40 -0.44 2.55 12.59
C LEU A 40 -1.73 2.26 11.82
N GLU A 41 -1.91 2.88 10.65
CA GLU A 41 -3.06 2.62 9.79
C GLU A 41 -3.04 1.19 9.22
N GLY A 42 -1.87 0.69 8.85
CA GLY A 42 -1.66 -0.72 8.50
C GLY A 42 -2.02 -1.67 9.64
N ASN A 43 -1.61 -1.38 10.87
CA ASN A 43 -1.97 -2.17 12.05
C ASN A 43 -3.47 -2.14 12.34
N ALA A 44 -4.14 -1.01 12.15
CA ALA A 44 -5.59 -0.92 12.29
C ALA A 44 -6.31 -1.80 11.25
N ALA A 45 -5.81 -1.85 10.01
CA ALA A 45 -6.34 -2.75 8.98
C ALA A 45 -6.07 -4.23 9.33
N ILE A 46 -4.88 -4.56 9.85
CA ILE A 46 -4.54 -5.91 10.33
C ILE A 46 -5.48 -6.35 11.46
N GLU A 47 -5.69 -5.48 12.46
CA GLU A 47 -6.61 -5.73 13.57
C GLU A 47 -8.03 -6.01 13.04
N GLY A 48 -8.54 -5.15 12.14
CA GLY A 48 -9.84 -5.33 11.52
C GLY A 48 -9.98 -6.64 10.74
N CYS A 49 -8.93 -7.09 10.05
CA CYS A 49 -8.93 -8.39 9.37
C CYS A 49 -9.10 -9.56 10.37
N PHE A 50 -8.35 -9.55 11.48
CA PHE A 50 -8.47 -10.59 12.51
C PHE A 50 -9.83 -10.55 13.23
N GLU A 51 -10.33 -9.35 13.56
CA GLU A 51 -11.69 -9.19 14.12
C GLU A 51 -12.78 -9.66 13.14
N GLY A 52 -12.53 -9.48 11.85
CA GLY A 52 -13.37 -9.99 10.75
C GLY A 52 -13.29 -11.51 10.54
N GLY A 53 -12.44 -12.22 11.28
CA GLY A 53 -12.30 -13.67 11.23
C GLY A 53 -11.24 -14.21 10.28
N ALA A 54 -10.31 -13.37 9.81
CA ALA A 54 -9.13 -13.87 9.08
C ALA A 54 -8.24 -14.71 10.02
N ASP A 55 -7.74 -15.83 9.53
CA ASP A 55 -6.77 -16.68 10.23
C ASP A 55 -5.32 -16.29 9.89
N ARG A 56 -5.12 -15.65 8.73
CA ARG A 56 -3.81 -15.21 8.23
C ARG A 56 -3.93 -13.85 7.58
N VAL A 57 -3.01 -12.94 7.90
CA VAL A 57 -2.96 -11.59 7.31
C VAL A 57 -1.55 -11.32 6.78
N LEU A 58 -1.45 -11.02 5.49
CA LEU A 58 -0.25 -10.49 4.85
C LEU A 58 -0.43 -9.00 4.67
N ILE A 59 0.63 -8.24 4.88
CA ILE A 59 0.67 -6.82 4.56
C ILE A 59 1.84 -6.53 3.62
N ALA A 60 1.53 -6.05 2.42
CA ALA A 60 2.49 -5.68 1.40
C ALA A 60 2.66 -4.16 1.37
N ASP A 61 3.85 -3.71 1.75
CA ASP A 61 4.24 -2.32 1.63
C ASP A 61 4.36 -1.93 0.16
N SER A 62 3.46 -1.10 -0.35
CA SER A 62 3.22 -0.91 -1.79
C SER A 62 3.60 0.46 -2.30
N HIS A 63 4.16 1.31 -1.45
CA HIS A 63 4.60 2.65 -1.84
C HIS A 63 6.05 2.65 -2.33
N GLY A 64 6.31 3.27 -3.50
CA GLY A 64 7.65 3.63 -3.97
C GLY A 64 8.68 2.50 -3.94
N SER A 65 9.53 2.46 -2.90
CA SER A 65 10.56 1.43 -2.75
C SER A 65 10.20 0.24 -1.88
N PHE A 66 8.94 0.16 -1.44
CA PHE A 66 8.37 -0.91 -0.63
C PHE A 66 9.02 -1.06 0.76
N ARG A 67 9.58 0.03 1.33
CA ARG A 67 10.38 0.02 2.59
C ARG A 67 10.00 1.17 3.53
N ASN A 68 8.70 1.36 3.68
CA ASN A 68 8.03 2.46 4.35
C ASN A 68 7.38 1.99 5.66
N LEU A 69 6.78 0.80 5.72
CA LEU A 69 6.34 0.18 6.97
C LEU A 69 7.53 -0.05 7.91
N LEU A 70 7.29 0.05 9.22
CA LEU A 70 8.29 -0.13 10.27
C LEU A 70 8.16 -1.54 10.86
N PRO A 71 9.03 -2.51 10.49
CA PRO A 71 8.84 -3.93 10.83
C PRO A 71 8.70 -4.20 12.33
N ASP A 72 9.44 -3.44 13.14
CA ASP A 72 9.47 -3.49 14.60
C ASP A 72 8.21 -2.93 15.28
N LEU A 73 7.33 -2.28 14.52
CA LEU A 73 6.04 -1.75 14.99
C LEU A 73 4.83 -2.46 14.37
N ILE A 74 5.03 -3.33 13.37
CA ILE A 74 3.93 -4.09 12.76
C ILE A 74 3.39 -5.11 13.76
N ASP A 75 2.07 -5.32 13.73
CA ASP A 75 1.41 -6.36 14.54
C ASP A 75 2.10 -7.73 14.30
N PRO A 76 2.62 -8.38 15.35
CA PRO A 76 3.41 -9.61 15.22
C PRO A 76 2.60 -10.82 14.72
N ARG A 77 1.27 -10.72 14.64
CA ARG A 77 0.39 -11.75 14.06
C ARG A 77 0.37 -11.69 12.53
N ALA A 78 0.77 -10.57 11.92
CA ALA A 78 0.78 -10.40 10.48
C ALA A 78 2.15 -10.72 9.86
N GLU A 79 2.13 -11.06 8.58
CA GLU A 79 3.33 -11.29 7.77
C GLU A 79 3.62 -10.07 6.89
N LEU A 80 4.75 -9.41 7.13
CA LEU A 80 5.17 -8.23 6.37
C LEU A 80 5.93 -8.63 5.09
N ILE A 81 5.47 -8.12 3.95
CA ILE A 81 6.19 -8.12 2.68
C ILE A 81 6.76 -6.72 2.44
N THR A 82 8.09 -6.61 2.44
CA THR A 82 8.84 -5.34 2.27
C THR A 82 10.08 -5.55 1.41
N GLY A 83 10.49 -4.49 0.70
CA GLY A 83 11.64 -4.48 -0.19
C GLY A 83 11.32 -4.93 -1.62
N ALA A 84 12.37 -4.97 -2.44
CA ALA A 84 12.36 -5.41 -3.82
C ALA A 84 13.43 -6.51 -4.01
N PRO A 85 13.33 -7.39 -5.01
CA PRO A 85 12.39 -7.40 -6.13
C PRO A 85 10.98 -7.89 -5.75
N ARG A 86 9.95 -7.35 -6.43
CA ARG A 86 8.52 -7.69 -6.24
C ARG A 86 7.88 -7.98 -7.60
N PRO A 87 7.86 -9.23 -8.07
CA PRO A 87 7.29 -9.58 -9.38
C PRO A 87 5.83 -9.14 -9.56
N LEU A 88 5.03 -9.14 -8.50
CA LEU A 88 3.64 -8.68 -8.52
C LEU A 88 3.47 -7.23 -8.02
N CYS A 89 4.59 -6.51 -7.83
CA CYS A 89 4.61 -5.09 -7.47
C CYS A 89 3.80 -4.79 -6.19
N MET A 90 2.78 -3.93 -6.29
CA MET A 90 1.90 -3.53 -5.17
C MET A 90 1.05 -4.69 -4.64
N MET A 91 0.84 -5.75 -5.43
CA MET A 91 0.02 -6.91 -5.06
C MET A 91 0.86 -8.16 -4.76
N GLU A 92 2.10 -7.98 -4.30
CA GLU A 92 2.95 -9.11 -3.89
C GLU A 92 2.27 -9.96 -2.81
N GLY A 93 2.27 -11.28 -3.02
CA GLY A 93 1.59 -12.25 -2.16
C GLY A 93 0.17 -12.62 -2.63
N ALA A 94 -0.39 -11.93 -3.63
CA ALA A 94 -1.72 -12.25 -4.18
C ALA A 94 -1.79 -13.65 -4.81
N ASP A 95 -0.66 -14.21 -5.23
CA ASP A 95 -0.52 -15.57 -5.76
C ASP A 95 -0.55 -16.68 -4.69
N GLN A 96 -0.61 -16.32 -3.40
CA GLN A 96 -0.62 -17.28 -2.28
C GLN A 96 -2.01 -17.80 -1.92
N ASN A 97 -2.95 -17.84 -2.89
CA ASN A 97 -4.36 -18.22 -2.69
C ASN A 97 -5.06 -17.38 -1.62
N ILE A 98 -4.95 -16.05 -1.75
CA ILE A 98 -5.59 -15.10 -0.85
C ILE A 98 -7.11 -15.06 -1.10
N ASP A 99 -7.91 -15.08 -0.03
CA ASP A 99 -9.38 -15.01 -0.11
C ASP A 99 -9.90 -13.57 -0.30
N ILE A 100 -9.23 -12.60 0.35
CA ILE A 100 -9.65 -11.19 0.37
C ILE A 100 -8.42 -10.28 0.19
N ALA A 101 -8.52 -9.30 -0.70
CA ALA A 101 -7.53 -8.23 -0.82
C ALA A 101 -8.12 -6.88 -0.36
N LEU A 102 -7.34 -6.11 0.38
CA LEU A 102 -7.65 -4.75 0.81
C LEU A 102 -6.59 -3.80 0.25
N CYS A 103 -7.04 -2.70 -0.38
CA CYS A 103 -6.18 -1.62 -0.85
C CYS A 103 -6.31 -0.44 0.12
N ILE A 104 -5.28 -0.17 0.91
CA ILE A 104 -5.27 0.84 1.98
C ILE A 104 -4.31 1.97 1.61
N GLY A 105 -4.68 3.22 1.88
CA GLY A 105 -3.82 4.38 1.58
C GLY A 105 -3.62 4.64 0.08
N TYR A 106 -4.49 4.09 -0.77
CA TYR A 106 -4.46 4.31 -2.22
C TYR A 106 -4.99 5.69 -2.61
N HIS A 107 -4.62 6.14 -3.80
CA HIS A 107 -4.93 7.47 -4.33
C HIS A 107 -5.51 7.41 -5.74
N ASN A 108 -6.01 8.55 -6.22
CA ASN A 108 -6.60 8.65 -7.55
C ASN A 108 -5.53 8.64 -8.65
N ARG A 109 -5.94 8.25 -9.85
CA ARG A 109 -5.12 8.21 -11.07
C ARG A 109 -4.88 9.60 -11.68
N PRO A 110 -3.93 9.77 -12.62
CA PRO A 110 -3.64 11.05 -13.24
C PRO A 110 -4.89 11.65 -13.90
N GLY A 111 -5.09 12.95 -13.72
CA GLY A 111 -6.20 13.69 -14.33
C GLY A 111 -7.53 13.58 -13.58
N GLU A 112 -7.62 12.78 -12.52
CA GLU A 112 -8.77 12.79 -11.61
C GLU A 112 -8.51 13.67 -10.38
N PRO A 113 -9.53 14.35 -9.82
CA PRO A 113 -9.36 15.13 -8.60
C PRO A 113 -8.95 14.24 -7.43
N GLY A 114 -7.83 14.54 -6.79
CA GLY A 114 -7.35 13.82 -5.60
C GLY A 114 -5.99 14.35 -5.14
N VAL A 115 -5.67 14.12 -3.87
CA VAL A 115 -4.34 14.42 -3.33
C VAL A 115 -3.33 13.48 -4.00
N LEU A 116 -2.21 14.04 -4.46
CA LEU A 116 -1.08 13.30 -5.04
C LEU A 116 -1.45 12.34 -6.19
N SER A 117 -2.46 12.68 -6.99
CA SER A 117 -2.97 11.77 -8.02
C SER A 117 -1.95 11.42 -9.10
N HIS A 118 -1.67 10.13 -9.24
CA HIS A 118 -0.77 9.58 -10.24
C HIS A 118 -1.03 8.07 -10.46
N THR A 119 -0.22 7.42 -11.30
CA THR A 119 -0.22 5.95 -11.46
C THR A 119 1.18 5.50 -11.84
N ILE A 120 1.71 4.50 -11.13
CA ILE A 120 3.00 3.83 -11.26
C ILE A 120 4.11 4.82 -11.65
N ARG A 121 4.55 5.62 -10.67
CA ARG A 121 5.52 6.69 -10.92
C ARG A 121 6.93 6.33 -10.46
N GLY A 122 7.75 5.91 -11.44
CA GLY A 122 9.19 5.76 -11.31
C GLY A 122 9.96 6.94 -11.93
N SER A 123 10.85 6.65 -12.88
CA SER A 123 11.54 7.68 -13.70
C SER A 123 10.69 8.23 -14.84
N SER A 124 9.55 7.61 -15.13
CA SER A 124 8.59 7.98 -16.18
C SER A 124 7.25 8.42 -15.56
N VAL A 125 6.51 9.23 -16.31
CA VAL A 125 5.15 9.63 -15.98
C VAL A 125 4.18 8.80 -16.82
N ILE A 126 3.41 7.93 -16.18
CA ILE A 126 2.32 7.20 -16.82
C ILE A 126 1.06 8.05 -16.67
N GLN A 127 0.37 8.32 -17.77
CA GLN A 127 -0.87 9.10 -17.77
C GLN A 127 -2.11 8.21 -17.74
N ASN A 128 -2.05 7.03 -18.37
CA ASN A 128 -3.18 6.10 -18.44
C ASN A 128 -2.67 4.66 -18.52
N ILE A 129 -3.37 3.74 -17.86
CA ILE A 129 -3.26 2.30 -18.05
C ILE A 129 -4.59 1.80 -18.58
N PHE A 130 -4.57 0.81 -19.47
CA PHE A 130 -5.78 0.17 -19.98
C PHE A 130 -5.63 -1.35 -19.92
N ILE A 131 -6.67 -2.02 -19.42
CA ILE A 131 -6.81 -3.48 -19.46
C ILE A 131 -7.97 -3.80 -20.39
N ASN A 132 -7.70 -4.45 -21.52
CA ASN A 132 -8.73 -4.73 -22.54
C ASN A 132 -9.53 -3.48 -22.96
N ASN A 133 -8.84 -2.34 -23.12
CA ASN A 133 -9.40 -1.02 -23.42
C ASN A 133 -10.23 -0.36 -22.30
N ILE A 134 -10.32 -0.96 -21.13
CA ILE A 134 -10.96 -0.37 -19.96
C ILE A 134 -9.89 0.42 -19.19
N PRO A 135 -10.11 1.72 -18.88
CA PRO A 135 -9.18 2.49 -18.06
C PRO A 135 -8.95 1.80 -16.71
N ALA A 136 -7.70 1.72 -16.30
CA ALA A 136 -7.26 1.12 -15.04
C ALA A 136 -6.16 1.99 -14.39
N SER A 137 -5.85 1.71 -13.13
CA SER A 137 -4.82 2.40 -12.35
C SER A 137 -4.13 1.44 -11.38
N GLU A 138 -3.45 1.96 -10.37
CA GLU A 138 -2.96 1.16 -9.24
C GLU A 138 -4.12 0.53 -8.46
N PHE A 139 -5.22 1.27 -8.27
CA PHE A 139 -6.51 0.75 -7.84
C PHE A 139 -7.29 0.13 -9.01
#